data_AF-A4I951-F1
#
_entry.id   AF-A4I951-F1
#
_cell.length_a   1.000
_cell.length_b   1.000
_cell.length_c   1.000
_cell.angle_alpha   90.00
_cell.angle_beta   90.00
_cell.angle_gamma   90.00
#
_symmetry.space_group_name_H-M   'P 1'
#
loop_
_entity.id
_entity.type
_entity.pdbx_description
1 polymer ?
#
loop_
_entity_poly.entity_id
_entity_poly.type
_entity_poly.pdbx_seq_one_letter_code
_entity_poly.pdbx_strand_id
1 'polypeptide(L)'
;MSSQESLKAAMRESLEANGTISRIKAELRAAIFERLSDVTTKGDDRAAENPPVPPENMVINELIKEYLTFNGLEHTLAVFQLEARSPDSQVPRRVLASELNMAAAPSSVPLLYAMLHEARLSKDLGH
;
A
#
# COMPACT_ATOMS: atom_id res chain seq x y z
N MET A 1 -16.31 21.82 -29.78
CA MET A 1 -16.72 20.67 -28.95
C MET A 1 -18.19 20.81 -28.68
N SER A 2 -18.97 19.75 -28.94
CA SER A 2 -20.39 19.72 -28.57
C SER A 2 -20.52 19.79 -27.06
N SER A 3 -21.60 20.40 -26.54
CA SER A 3 -21.91 20.43 -25.10
C SER A 3 -21.87 19.04 -24.45
N GLN A 4 -22.21 18.00 -25.22
CA GLN A 4 -22.11 16.60 -24.77
C GLN A 4 -20.66 16.12 -24.60
N GLU A 5 -19.74 16.55 -25.47
CA GLU A 5 -18.32 16.19 -25.38
C GLU A 5 -17.65 16.88 -24.20
N SER A 6 -17.95 18.17 -23.98
CA SER A 6 -17.45 18.89 -22.81
C SER A 6 -17.95 18.28 -21.50
N LEU A 7 -19.21 17.82 -21.46
CA LEU A 7 -19.75 17.15 -20.28
C LEU A 7 -19.05 15.81 -20.01
N LYS A 8 -18.84 14.98 -21.05
CA LYS A 8 -18.09 13.72 -20.90
C LYS A 8 -16.65 13.96 -20.45
N ALA A 9 -15.98 14.97 -21.00
CA ALA A 9 -14.63 15.33 -20.60
C ALA A 9 -14.57 15.78 -19.12
N ALA A 10 -15.47 16.67 -18.69
CA ALA A 10 -15.55 17.13 -17.31
C ALA A 10 -15.87 15.98 -16.33
N MET A 11 -16.76 15.06 -16.69
CA MET A 11 -17.03 13.87 -15.87
C MET A 11 -15.79 12.98 -15.74
N ARG A 12 -15.09 12.72 -16.85
CA ARG A 12 -13.85 11.94 -16.82
C ARG A 12 -12.79 12.62 -15.96
N GLU A 13 -12.57 13.91 -16.14
CA GLU A 13 -11.63 14.70 -15.34
C GLU A 13 -11.99 14.65 -13.84
N SER A 14 -13.27 14.75 -13.50
CA SER A 14 -13.74 14.61 -12.13
C SER A 14 -13.46 13.21 -11.54
N LEU A 15 -13.65 12.14 -12.32
CA LEU A 15 -13.37 10.76 -11.91
C LEU A 15 -11.86 10.44 -11.85
N GLU A 16 -11.04 11.16 -12.63
CA GLU A 16 -9.57 11.07 -12.56
C GLU A 16 -9.07 11.83 -11.32
N ALA A 17 -9.58 13.05 -11.08
CA ALA A 17 -9.21 13.90 -9.96
C ALA A 17 -9.54 13.28 -8.59
N ASN A 18 -10.66 12.56 -8.48
CA ASN A 18 -11.05 11.85 -7.26
C ASN A 18 -10.50 10.41 -7.16
N GLY A 19 -9.62 9.99 -8.08
CA GLY A 19 -8.98 8.68 -8.06
C GLY A 19 -9.85 7.48 -8.44
N THR A 20 -11.12 7.66 -8.81
CA THR A 20 -12.02 6.55 -9.18
C THR A 20 -11.48 5.72 -10.33
N ILE A 21 -10.98 6.36 -11.40
CA ILE A 21 -10.41 5.65 -12.54
C ILE A 21 -9.17 4.85 -12.12
N SER A 22 -8.32 5.44 -11.27
CA SER A 22 -7.11 4.80 -10.76
C SER A 22 -7.44 3.55 -9.93
N ARG A 23 -8.45 3.63 -9.06
CA ARG A 23 -8.94 2.49 -8.28
C ARG A 23 -9.43 1.36 -9.18
N ILE A 24 -10.32 1.63 -10.14
CA ILE A 24 -10.84 0.61 -11.07
C ILE A 24 -9.70 -0.05 -11.86
N LYS A 25 -8.71 0.73 -12.33
CA LYS A 25 -7.54 0.18 -13.02
C LYS A 25 -6.69 -0.71 -12.11
N ALA A 26 -6.54 -0.34 -10.85
CA ALA A 26 -5.86 -1.18 -9.86
C ALA A 26 -6.64 -2.48 -9.61
N GLU A 27 -7.98 -2.43 -9.53
CA GLU A 27 -8.84 -3.62 -9.36
C GLU A 27 -8.70 -4.57 -10.53
N LEU A 28 -8.72 -4.01 -11.74
CA LEU A 28 -8.49 -4.78 -12.95
C LEU A 28 -7.08 -5.38 -12.98
N ARG A 29 -6.04 -4.63 -12.62
CA ARG A 29 -4.66 -5.14 -12.56
C ARG A 29 -4.52 -6.26 -11.52
N ALA A 30 -5.10 -6.09 -10.33
CA ALA A 30 -5.09 -7.09 -9.27
C ALA A 30 -5.83 -8.37 -9.71
N ALA A 31 -7.00 -8.25 -10.34
CA ALA A 31 -7.76 -9.38 -10.85
C ALA A 31 -7.04 -10.09 -12.00
N ILE A 32 -6.43 -9.35 -12.94
CA ILE A 32 -5.61 -9.93 -14.01
C ILE A 32 -4.42 -10.68 -13.41
N PHE A 33 -3.71 -10.06 -12.45
CA PHE A 33 -2.57 -10.70 -11.80
C PHE A 33 -2.98 -11.95 -11.04
N GLU A 34 -4.12 -11.93 -10.34
CA GLU A 34 -4.66 -13.12 -9.68
C GLU A 34 -4.92 -14.26 -10.68
N ARG A 35 -5.58 -13.96 -11.80
CA ARG A 35 -5.82 -14.96 -12.86
C ARG A 35 -4.54 -15.44 -13.54
N LEU A 36 -3.60 -14.54 -13.80
CA LEU A 36 -2.29 -14.91 -14.36
C LEU A 36 -1.51 -15.77 -13.36
N SER A 37 -1.52 -15.41 -12.07
CA SER A 37 -0.87 -16.19 -11.02
C SER A 37 -1.48 -17.59 -10.91
N ASP A 38 -2.80 -17.73 -11.04
CA ASP A 38 -3.48 -19.03 -11.13
C ASP A 38 -3.04 -19.81 -12.38
N VAL A 39 -2.91 -19.17 -13.54
CA VAL A 39 -2.49 -19.82 -14.79
C VAL A 39 -1.03 -20.24 -14.74
N THR A 40 -0.14 -19.42 -14.15
CA THR A 40 1.28 -19.73 -14.01
C THR A 40 1.56 -20.73 -12.89
N THR A 41 0.68 -20.84 -11.89
CA THR A 41 0.84 -21.80 -10.78
C THR A 41 0.11 -23.12 -10.99
N LYS A 42 -0.94 -23.18 -11.82
CA LYS A 42 -1.69 -24.43 -12.10
C LYS A 42 -1.20 -25.19 -13.35
N GLY A 43 -0.36 -24.58 -14.17
CA GLY A 43 0.17 -25.19 -15.41
C GLY A 43 1.53 -25.86 -15.28
N ASP A 44 2.18 -25.70 -14.13
CA ASP A 44 3.49 -26.29 -13.84
C ASP A 44 3.34 -27.03 -12.50
N ASP A 45 3.29 -28.37 -12.52
CA ASP A 45 3.43 -29.22 -11.31
C ASP A 45 4.82 -29.04 -10.61
N ARG A 46 5.59 -28.04 -11.06
CA ARG A 46 6.87 -27.56 -10.54
C ARG A 46 6.82 -26.09 -10.10
N ALA A 47 5.66 -25.44 -10.09
CA ALA A 47 5.45 -24.20 -9.35
C ALA A 47 5.44 -24.54 -7.86
N ALA A 48 6.62 -24.94 -7.37
CA ALA A 48 6.98 -24.92 -5.97
C ALA A 48 6.44 -23.61 -5.40
N GLU A 49 5.50 -23.77 -4.47
CA GLU A 49 5.16 -22.83 -3.41
C GLU A 49 5.50 -21.39 -3.77
N ASN A 50 4.53 -20.59 -4.24
CA ASN A 50 4.68 -19.15 -4.06
C ASN A 50 5.16 -18.98 -2.61
N PRO A 51 6.39 -18.48 -2.39
CA PRO A 51 6.96 -18.52 -1.06
C PRO A 51 5.95 -17.85 -0.14
N PRO A 52 5.58 -18.51 0.97
CA PRO A 52 4.58 -17.96 1.87
C PRO A 52 4.96 -16.52 2.13
N VAL A 53 4.02 -15.61 1.91
CA VAL A 53 4.25 -14.17 2.07
C VAL A 53 4.94 -13.98 3.42
N PRO A 54 6.19 -13.48 3.44
CA PRO A 54 6.95 -13.41 4.68
C PRO A 54 6.14 -12.65 5.74
N PRO A 55 6.10 -13.09 7.01
CA PRO A 55 5.39 -12.37 8.06
C PRO A 55 5.76 -10.87 8.12
N GLU A 56 7.01 -10.54 7.76
CA GLU A 56 7.54 -9.20 7.63
C GLU A 56 6.74 -8.33 6.65
N ASN A 57 6.17 -8.91 5.59
CA ASN A 57 5.33 -8.17 4.64
C ASN A 57 4.07 -7.61 5.32
N MET A 58 3.52 -8.29 6.32
CA MET A 58 2.39 -7.74 7.09
C MET A 58 2.82 -6.45 7.80
N VAL A 59 3.94 -6.50 8.52
CA VAL A 59 4.50 -5.34 9.23
C VAL A 59 4.82 -4.20 8.26
N ILE A 60 5.47 -4.51 7.13
CA ILE A 60 5.81 -3.53 6.07
C ILE A 60 4.54 -2.92 5.48
N ASN A 61 3.52 -3.71 5.18
CA ASN A 61 2.27 -3.22 4.63
C ASN A 61 1.55 -2.29 5.62
N GLU A 62 1.54 -2.61 6.92
CA GLU A 62 0.98 -1.72 7.95
C GLU A 62 1.79 -0.41 8.06
N LEU A 63 3.12 -0.47 7.98
CA LEU A 63 3.99 0.72 7.95
C LEU A 63 3.71 1.62 6.73
N ILE A 64 3.51 1.02 5.56
CA ILE A 64 3.14 1.74 4.34
C ILE A 64 1.75 2.35 4.49
N LYS A 65 0.76 1.59 4.97
CA LYS A 65 -0.61 2.10 5.21
C LYS A 65 -0.58 3.30 6.16
N GLU A 66 0.11 3.19 7.29
CA GLU A 66 0.25 4.28 8.26
C GLU A 66 0.88 5.53 7.62
N TYR A 67 1.96 5.37 6.85
CA TYR A 67 2.61 6.48 6.16
C TYR A 67 1.70 7.16 5.14
N LEU A 68 0.99 6.37 4.32
CA LEU A 68 0.07 6.90 3.31
C LEU A 68 -1.10 7.64 3.98
N THR A 69 -1.68 7.07 5.04
CA THR A 69 -2.74 7.71 5.83
C THR A 69 -2.26 9.02 6.44
N PHE A 70 -1.09 9.05 7.08
CA PHE A 70 -0.56 10.26 7.71
C PHE A 70 -0.32 11.40 6.70
N ASN A 71 0.15 11.08 5.50
CA ASN A 71 0.44 12.08 4.46
C ASN A 71 -0.78 12.43 3.58
N GLY A 72 -1.99 11.96 3.93
CA GLY A 72 -3.21 12.25 3.17
C GLY A 72 -3.24 11.64 1.77
N LEU A 73 -2.51 10.54 1.54
CA LEU A 73 -2.39 9.86 0.25
C LEU A 73 -3.51 8.83 0.06
N GLU A 74 -4.77 9.24 0.26
CA GLU A 74 -5.94 8.34 0.33
C GLU A 74 -6.16 7.54 -0.97
N HIS A 75 -5.99 8.17 -2.13
CA HIS A 75 -6.12 7.47 -3.41
C HIS A 75 -5.02 6.41 -3.61
N THR A 76 -3.79 6.73 -3.21
CA THR A 76 -2.67 5.79 -3.25
C THR A 76 -2.91 4.65 -2.27
N LEU A 77 -3.41 4.94 -1.07
CA LEU A 77 -3.75 3.94 -0.06
C LEU A 77 -4.78 2.94 -0.58
N ALA A 78 -5.86 3.42 -1.21
CA ALA A 78 -6.90 2.55 -1.76
C ALA A 78 -6.35 1.61 -2.85
N VAL A 79 -5.49 2.12 -3.73
CA VAL A 79 -4.81 1.30 -4.75
C VAL A 79 -3.84 0.31 -4.10
N PHE A 80 -3.07 0.74 -3.12
CA PHE A 80 -2.10 -0.09 -2.41
C PHE A 80 -2.76 -1.24 -1.67
N GLN A 81 -3.83 -1.01 -0.90
CA GLN A 81 -4.52 -2.05 -0.13
C GLN A 81 -4.97 -3.20 -1.03
N LEU A 82 -5.50 -2.84 -2.19
CA LEU A 82 -5.99 -3.76 -3.20
C LEU A 82 -4.86 -4.55 -3.88
N GLU A 83 -3.77 -3.88 -4.28
CA GLU A 83 -2.61 -4.54 -4.91
C GLU A 83 -1.86 -5.44 -3.92
N ALA A 84 -1.70 -4.98 -2.68
CA ALA A 84 -1.03 -5.72 -1.61
C ALA A 84 -1.90 -6.84 -1.01
N ARG A 85 -3.19 -6.92 -1.42
CA ARG A 85 -4.20 -7.79 -0.79
C ARG A 85 -4.24 -7.62 0.73
N SER A 86 -3.94 -6.42 1.20
CA SER A 86 -3.97 -6.10 2.62
C SER A 86 -5.43 -5.95 3.06
N PRO A 87 -5.81 -6.50 4.23
CA PRO A 87 -7.10 -6.18 4.83
C PRO A 87 -7.30 -4.67 5.01
N ASP A 88 -8.56 -4.25 4.96
CA ASP A 88 -8.98 -2.87 5.28
C ASP A 88 -8.73 -2.52 6.75
N SER A 89 -8.76 -3.53 7.63
CA SER A 89 -8.39 -3.35 9.03
C SER A 89 -6.94 -2.90 9.16
N GLN A 90 -6.72 -1.80 9.86
CA GLN A 90 -5.38 -1.32 10.22
C GLN A 90 -4.98 -1.87 11.57
N VAL A 91 -3.74 -2.33 11.69
CA VAL A 91 -3.15 -2.68 12.98
C VAL A 91 -3.01 -1.39 13.80
N PRO A 92 -3.49 -1.33 15.06
CA PRO A 92 -3.35 -0.14 15.86
C PRO A 92 -1.88 0.26 16.00
N ARG A 93 -1.54 1.52 15.74
CA ARG A 93 -0.16 2.03 15.80
C ARG A 93 0.62 1.56 17.03
N ARG A 94 0.00 1.55 18.21
CA ARG A 94 0.66 1.10 19.46
C ARG A 94 1.17 -0.34 19.40
N VAL A 95 0.47 -1.22 18.69
CA VAL A 95 0.83 -2.64 18.51
C VAL A 95 2.00 -2.71 17.55
N LEU A 96 1.89 -2.03 16.41
CA LEU A 96 2.96 -1.96 15.40
C LEU A 96 4.25 -1.35 15.97
N ALA A 97 4.13 -0.26 16.73
CA ALA A 97 5.25 0.38 17.42
C ALA A 97 5.90 -0.55 18.45
N SER A 98 5.09 -1.35 19.16
CA SER A 98 5.62 -2.33 20.12
C SER A 98 6.38 -3.46 19.42
N GLU A 99 5.87 -4.00 18.32
CA GLU A 99 6.58 -5.02 17.53
C GLU A 99 7.93 -4.52 17.01
N LEU A 100 8.00 -3.25 16.62
CA LEU A 100 9.21 -2.63 16.06
C LEU A 100 10.20 -2.13 17.12
N ASN A 101 9.93 -2.33 18.42
CA ASN A 101 10.69 -1.75 19.54
C ASN A 101 10.74 -0.21 19.52
N MET A 102 9.66 0.42 19.05
CA MET A 102 9.52 1.86 18.84
C MET A 102 8.38 2.46 19.67
N ALA A 103 8.05 1.87 20.82
CA ALA A 103 6.97 2.36 21.69
C ALA A 103 7.16 3.83 22.15
N ALA A 104 8.39 4.33 22.14
CA ALA A 104 8.73 5.73 22.47
C ALA A 104 8.60 6.70 21.27
N ALA A 105 8.32 6.21 20.06
CA ALA A 105 8.22 7.05 18.87
C ALA A 105 7.04 8.04 18.99
N PRO A 106 7.24 9.34 18.70
CA PRO A 106 6.18 10.34 18.81
C PRO A 106 4.99 9.97 17.94
N SER A 107 3.77 10.03 18.50
CA SER A 107 2.53 9.75 17.74
C SER A 107 2.21 10.83 16.70
N SER A 108 2.95 11.95 16.71
CA SER A 108 2.82 13.05 15.76
C SER A 108 3.50 12.80 14.41
N VAL A 109 4.20 11.67 14.22
CA VAL A 109 4.87 11.29 12.97
C VAL A 109 4.67 9.81 12.66
N PRO A 110 4.66 9.36 11.40
CA PRO A 110 4.63 7.94 11.03
C PRO A 110 5.79 7.16 11.64
N LEU A 111 5.61 5.86 11.90
CA LEU A 111 6.70 5.00 12.37
C LEU A 111 7.85 4.96 11.35
N LEU A 112 7.56 5.01 10.04
CA LEU A 112 8.61 5.15 9.02
C LEU A 112 9.50 6.39 9.21
N TYR A 113 8.97 7.51 9.69
CA TYR A 113 9.79 8.70 9.98
C TYR A 113 10.68 8.48 11.20
N ALA A 114 10.13 7.85 12.24
CA ALA A 114 10.90 7.48 13.41
C ALA A 114 11.98 6.43 13.06
N MET A 115 11.70 5.44 12.21
CA MET A 115 12.68 4.45 11.75
C MET A 115 13.83 5.11 10.99
N LEU A 116 13.51 6.07 10.10
CA LEU A 116 14.52 6.83 9.37
C LEU A 116 15.39 7.67 10.31
N HIS A 117 14.80 8.26 11.36
CA HIS A 117 15.52 8.99 12.38
C HIS A 117 16.50 8.08 13.14
N GLU A 118 16.04 6.94 13.65
CA GLU A 118 16.87 5.96 14.35
C GLU A 118 18.00 5.42 13.45
N ALA A 119 17.70 5.11 12.19
CA ALA A 119 18.71 4.65 11.23
C ALA A 119 19.79 5.72 10.99
N ARG A 120 19.43 7.01 10.93
CA ARG A 120 20.39 8.11 10.81
C ARG A 120 21.25 8.27 12.07
N LEU A 121 20.65 8.23 13.26
CA LEU A 121 21.38 8.27 14.53
C LEU A 121 22.38 7.12 14.67
N SER A 122 21.98 5.90 14.29
CA SER A 122 22.86 4.73 14.34
C SER A 122 24.10 4.87 13.44
N LYS A 123 23.99 5.61 12.34
CA LYS A 123 25.10 5.90 11.43
C LYS A 123 26.09 6.88 12.07
N ASP A 124 25.57 7.90 12.78
CA ASP A 124 26.41 8.90 13.44
C ASP A 124 27.16 8.33 14.65
N LEU A 125 26.63 7.26 15.28
CA LEU A 125 27.26 6.53 16.38
C LEU A 125 28.19 5.38 15.91
N GLY A 126 28.21 5.09 14.60
CA GLY A 126 28.88 3.94 13.99
C GLY A 126 30.28 4.22 13.42
N HIS A 127 30.93 5.30 13.84
CA HIS A 127 32.33 5.64 13.53
C HIS A 127 33.15 5.86 14.80
#